data_AF-A0A2N2V7R5-F1
#
_entry.id   AF-A0A2N2V7R5-F1
#
_cell.length_a   1.000
_cell.length_b   1.000
_cell.length_c   1.000
_cell.angle_alpha   90.00
_cell.angle_beta   90.00
_cell.angle_gamma   90.00
#
_symmetry.space_group_name_H-M   'P 1'
#
loop_
_entity.id
_entity.type
_entity.pdbx_description
1 polymer ?
#
loop_
_entity_poly.entity_id
_entity_poly.type
_entity_poly.pdbx_seq_one_letter_code
_entity_poly.pdbx_strand_id
1 'polypeptide(L)'
;MSDLLALIRRGIRLPPAGWTLAAMLALYVLAGLFGRDPWKGEDAIHIGTAWHMLHFGEWLSPDLAGRAFHEPPLYYWSAALTGAIFGSWLPMHEALRLASGIWVALALMGLYYAG
;
A
#
# COMPACT_ATOMS: atom_id res chain seq x y z
N MET A 1 -5.72 3.49 -33.91
CA MET A 1 -6.83 4.11 -33.15
C MET A 1 -8.16 3.34 -33.26
N SER A 2 -8.32 2.41 -34.22
CA SER A 2 -9.49 1.52 -34.37
C SER A 2 -9.58 0.42 -33.31
N ASP A 3 -8.45 -0.18 -32.94
CA ASP A 3 -8.44 -1.38 -32.08
C ASP A 3 -8.76 -1.08 -30.62
N LEU A 4 -8.36 0.09 -30.11
CA LEU A 4 -8.71 0.52 -28.75
C LEU A 4 -10.22 0.73 -28.60
N LEU A 5 -10.87 1.32 -29.61
CA LEU A 5 -12.32 1.51 -29.63
C LEU A 5 -13.06 0.19 -29.77
N ALA A 6 -12.53 -0.76 -30.55
CA ALA A 6 -13.08 -2.11 -30.67
C ALA A 6 -12.95 -2.89 -29.35
N LEU A 7 -11.83 -2.75 -28.63
CA LEU A 7 -11.62 -3.34 -27.31
C LEU A 7 -12.62 -2.79 -26.28
N ILE A 8 -12.80 -1.47 -26.22
CA ILE A 8 -13.75 -0.80 -25.31
C ILE A 8 -15.19 -1.25 -25.59
N ARG A 9 -15.59 -1.39 -26.87
CA ARG A 9 -16.95 -1.85 -27.26
C ARG A 9 -17.19 -3.33 -26.97
N ARG A 10 -16.14 -4.16 -26.87
CA ARG A 10 -16.26 -5.62 -26.66
C ARG A 10 -16.76 -5.97 -25.25
N GLY A 11 -16.66 -5.03 -24.30
CA GLY A 11 -17.09 -5.19 -22.92
C GLY A 11 -16.21 -6.15 -22.12
N ILE A 12 -16.36 -6.10 -20.79
CA ILE A 12 -15.67 -7.02 -19.86
C ILE A 12 -16.57 -8.25 -19.66
N ARG A 13 -16.03 -9.45 -19.85
CA ARG A 13 -16.74 -10.68 -19.50
C ARG A 13 -16.75 -10.84 -17.98
N LEU A 14 -17.93 -11.12 -17.42
CA LEU A 14 -18.12 -11.32 -15.97
C LEU A 14 -18.23 -12.82 -15.64
N PRO A 15 -17.63 -13.29 -14.53
CA PRO A 15 -16.72 -12.55 -13.66
C PRO A 15 -15.37 -12.24 -14.36
N PRO A 16 -14.76 -11.06 -14.10
CA PRO A 16 -13.47 -10.73 -14.70
C PRO A 16 -12.39 -11.70 -14.21
N ALA A 17 -11.50 -12.11 -15.12
CA ALA A 17 -10.44 -13.08 -14.84
C ALA A 17 -9.13 -12.68 -15.53
N GLY A 18 -8.04 -13.34 -15.12
CA GLY A 18 -6.70 -13.15 -15.67
C GLY A 18 -6.24 -11.68 -15.61
N TRP A 19 -5.66 -11.20 -16.71
CA TRP A 19 -5.11 -9.85 -16.82
C TRP A 19 -6.13 -8.72 -16.60
N THR A 20 -7.41 -8.94 -16.94
CA THR A 20 -8.44 -7.91 -16.75
C THR A 20 -8.69 -7.67 -15.27
N LEU A 21 -8.84 -8.75 -14.49
CA LEU A 21 -8.99 -8.67 -13.04
C LEU A 21 -7.73 -8.07 -12.40
N ALA A 22 -6.54 -8.52 -12.81
CA ALA A 22 -5.28 -8.00 -12.30
C ALA A 22 -5.14 -6.48 -12.51
N ALA A 23 -5.49 -5.98 -13.69
CA ALA A 23 -5.48 -4.54 -13.98
C ALA A 23 -6.49 -3.77 -13.12
N MET A 24 -7.69 -4.31 -12.90
CA MET A 24 -8.70 -3.68 -12.04
C MET A 24 -8.23 -3.60 -10.58
N LEU A 25 -7.64 -4.68 -10.06
CA LEU A 25 -7.09 -4.71 -8.70
C LEU A 25 -5.91 -3.74 -8.57
N ALA A 26 -5.02 -3.72 -9.56
CA ALA A 26 -3.89 -2.78 -9.58
C ALA A 26 -4.38 -1.32 -9.57
N LEU A 27 -5.36 -0.98 -10.42
CA LEU A 27 -5.95 0.36 -10.44
C LEU A 27 -6.58 0.72 -9.09
N TYR A 28 -7.31 -0.21 -8.46
CA TYR A 28 -7.91 0.00 -7.15
C TYR A 28 -6.85 0.28 -6.07
N VAL A 29 -5.79 -0.54 -6.01
CA VAL A 29 -4.71 -0.39 -5.03
C VAL A 29 -3.94 0.92 -5.26
N LEU A 30 -3.52 1.18 -6.50
CA LEU A 30 -2.74 2.38 -6.83
C LEU A 30 -3.53 3.67 -6.56
N ALA A 31 -4.81 3.73 -6.92
CA ALA A 31 -5.68 4.86 -6.62
C ALA A 31 -5.88 5.05 -5.10
N GLY A 32 -5.91 3.96 -4.34
CA GLY A 32 -5.97 4.01 -2.89
C GLY A 32 -4.68 4.54 -2.26
N LEU A 33 -3.51 4.27 -2.85
CA LEU A 33 -2.19 4.59 -2.32
C LEU A 33 -1.75 6.04 -2.56
N PHE A 34 -1.91 6.55 -3.78
CA PHE A 34 -1.26 7.80 -4.22
C PHE A 34 -2.22 8.97 -4.40
N GLY A 35 -1.67 10.19 -4.36
CA GLY A 35 -2.38 11.41 -4.77
C GLY A 35 -3.45 11.87 -3.79
N ARG A 36 -3.38 11.39 -2.54
CA ARG A 36 -4.27 11.79 -1.46
C ARG A 36 -3.50 12.00 -0.17
N ASP A 37 -3.90 13.03 0.56
CA ASP A 37 -3.40 13.24 1.91
C ASP A 37 -3.83 12.10 2.85
N PRO A 38 -3.05 11.86 3.92
CA PRO A 38 -3.43 10.94 4.99
C PRO A 38 -4.81 11.30 5.56
N TRP A 39 -5.65 10.28 5.73
CA TRP A 39 -6.92 10.46 6.42
C TRP A 39 -6.71 10.54 7.94
N LYS A 40 -7.68 11.11 8.65
CA LYS A 40 -7.68 11.10 10.12
C LYS A 40 -7.86 9.68 10.67
N GLY A 41 -7.42 9.44 11.91
CA GLY A 41 -7.55 8.15 12.57
C GLY A 41 -6.43 7.19 12.15
N GLU A 42 -6.79 6.09 11.50
CA GLU A 42 -5.87 4.98 11.21
C GLU A 42 -4.65 5.39 10.38
N ASP A 43 -4.85 6.13 9.27
CA ASP A 43 -3.75 6.60 8.42
C ASP A 43 -2.74 7.43 9.24
N ALA A 44 -3.23 8.40 10.02
CA ALA A 44 -2.37 9.25 10.85
C ALA A 44 -1.59 8.46 11.93
N ILE A 45 -2.26 7.51 12.59
CA ILE A 45 -1.64 6.65 13.61
C ILE A 45 -0.50 5.84 12.98
N HIS A 46 -0.79 5.08 11.93
CA HIS A 46 0.16 4.11 11.39
C HIS A 46 1.32 4.78 10.65
N ILE A 47 1.05 5.86 9.90
CA ILE A 47 2.08 6.65 9.24
C ILE A 47 2.97 7.34 10.27
N GLY A 48 2.38 7.91 11.33
CA GLY A 48 3.13 8.55 12.41
C GLY A 48 4.06 7.58 13.12
N THR A 49 3.56 6.40 13.49
CA THR A 49 4.36 5.34 14.13
C THR A 49 5.50 4.85 13.22
N ALA A 50 5.22 4.59 11.94
CA ALA A 50 6.26 4.15 11.00
C ALA A 50 7.31 5.24 10.75
N TRP A 51 6.89 6.50 10.65
CA TRP A 51 7.79 7.65 10.52
C TRP A 51 8.68 7.79 11.74
N HIS A 52 8.13 7.63 12.95
CA HIS A 52 8.89 7.66 14.20
C HIS A 52 9.94 6.54 14.22
N MET A 53 9.53 5.31 13.92
CA MET A 53 10.45 4.17 13.85
C MET A 53 11.60 4.42 12.88
N LEU A 54 11.32 5.00 11.70
CA LEU A 54 12.33 5.32 10.70
C LEU A 54 13.33 6.38 11.17
N HIS A 55 12.88 7.42 11.89
CA HIS A 55 13.74 8.57 12.25
C HIS A 55 14.45 8.42 13.61
N PHE A 56 13.83 7.71 14.56
CA PHE A 56 14.36 7.56 15.92
C PHE A 56 14.97 6.18 16.18
N GLY A 57 14.80 5.22 15.28
CA GLY A 57 15.50 3.93 15.34
C GLY A 57 14.94 2.96 16.39
N GLU A 58 13.72 3.18 16.86
CA GLU A 58 13.03 2.29 17.81
C GLU A 58 12.39 1.10 17.09
N TRP A 59 13.20 0.22 16.52
CA TRP A 59 12.73 -0.89 15.69
C TRP A 59 12.00 -1.99 16.48
N LEU A 60 12.23 -2.12 17.79
CA LEU A 60 11.61 -3.19 18.58
C LEU A 60 10.22 -2.82 19.13
N SER A 61 10.08 -1.60 19.66
CA SER A 61 8.86 -1.12 20.29
C SER A 61 8.34 0.08 19.51
N PRO A 62 7.22 -0.04 18.79
CA PRO A 62 6.60 1.11 18.16
C PRO A 62 6.21 2.16 19.21
N ASP A 63 6.45 3.43 18.88
CA ASP A 63 6.04 4.58 19.69
C ASP A 63 5.14 5.49 18.85
N LEU A 64 4.10 6.01 19.51
CA LEU A 64 3.19 6.98 18.93
C LEU A 64 3.07 8.19 19.86
N ALA A 65 3.67 9.29 19.44
CA ALA A 65 3.63 10.57 20.14
C ALA A 65 4.13 10.48 21.60
N GLY A 66 5.24 9.77 21.81
CA GLY A 66 5.90 9.59 23.11
C GLY A 66 5.19 8.59 24.01
N ARG A 67 4.32 7.74 23.45
CA ARG A 67 3.66 6.65 24.16
C ARG A 67 3.90 5.34 23.43
N ALA A 68 4.27 4.32 24.20
CA ALA A 68 4.40 2.96 23.72
C ALA A 68 3.12 2.50 23.03
N PHE A 69 3.27 2.11 21.76
CA PHE A 69 2.20 1.67 20.91
C PHE A 69 2.29 0.15 20.73
N HIS A 70 1.35 -0.57 21.34
CA HIS A 70 1.44 -2.02 21.56
C HIS A 70 0.96 -2.84 20.35
N GLU A 71 1.47 -2.52 19.17
CA GLU A 71 1.22 -3.29 17.95
C GLU A 71 2.45 -4.07 17.48
N PRO A 72 2.27 -5.22 16.81
CA PRO A 72 3.38 -5.99 16.29
C PRO A 72 4.17 -5.18 15.25
N PRO A 73 5.52 -5.19 15.31
CA PRO A 73 6.34 -4.23 14.58
C PRO A 73 6.49 -4.56 13.08
N LEU A 74 6.05 -5.73 12.61
CA LEU A 74 6.30 -6.21 11.25
C LEU A 74 5.81 -5.23 10.16
N TYR A 75 4.59 -4.71 10.33
CA TYR A 75 4.06 -3.72 9.40
C TYR A 75 4.91 -2.44 9.42
N TYR A 76 5.26 -1.96 10.61
CA TYR A 76 6.06 -0.76 10.82
C TYR A 76 7.49 -0.89 10.28
N TRP A 77 8.09 -2.09 10.33
CA TRP A 77 9.35 -2.38 9.65
C TRP A 77 9.23 -2.23 8.14
N SER A 78 8.19 -2.81 7.54
CA SER A 78 7.97 -2.71 6.10
C SER A 78 7.67 -1.27 5.66
N ALA A 79 6.91 -0.52 6.48
CA ALA A 79 6.62 0.89 6.24
C ALA A 79 7.87 1.76 6.37
N ALA A 80 8.65 1.60 7.44
CA ALA A 80 9.91 2.32 7.62
C ALA A 80 10.91 2.02 6.48
N LEU A 81 11.03 0.75 6.07
CA LEU A 81 11.91 0.36 4.96
C LEU A 81 11.47 0.98 3.63
N THR A 82 10.17 0.95 3.33
CA THR A 82 9.65 1.60 2.11
C THR A 82 9.79 3.12 2.17
N GLY A 83 9.59 3.74 3.33
CA GLY A 83 9.90 5.16 3.57
C GLY A 83 11.39 5.48 3.35
N ALA A 84 12.29 4.62 3.83
CA ALA A 84 13.73 4.80 3.64
C ALA A 84 14.15 4.71 2.17
N ILE A 85 13.59 3.76 1.42
CA ILE A 85 13.96 3.50 0.02
C ILE A 85 13.35 4.55 -0.92
N PHE A 86 12.06 4.89 -0.72
CA PHE A 86 11.30 5.69 -1.68
C PHE A 86 11.02 7.13 -1.21
N GLY A 87 11.33 7.49 0.03
CA GLY A 87 11.02 8.81 0.61
C GLY A 87 11.79 9.98 -0.01
N SER A 88 12.80 9.72 -0.84
CA SER A 88 13.49 10.74 -1.63
C SER A 88 12.77 11.06 -2.96
N TRP A 89 11.91 10.16 -3.44
CA TRP A 89 11.17 10.31 -4.69
C TRP A 89 9.68 10.59 -4.49
N LEU A 90 9.12 10.10 -3.39
CA LEU A 90 7.72 10.26 -3.03
C LEU A 90 7.58 11.10 -1.75
N PRO A 91 6.45 11.80 -1.58
CA PRO A 91 6.08 12.31 -0.27
C PRO A 91 6.17 11.19 0.78
N MET A 92 6.78 11.49 1.92
CA MET A 92 7.11 10.48 2.94
C MET A 92 5.90 9.62 3.36
N HIS A 93 4.72 10.23 3.46
CA HIS A 93 3.49 9.51 3.79
C HIS A 93 3.05 8.53 2.70
N GLU A 94 3.28 8.83 1.42
CA GLU A 94 3.01 7.89 0.32
C GLU A 94 4.05 6.76 0.31
N ALA A 95 5.33 7.10 0.52
CA ALA A 95 6.42 6.13 0.60
C ALA A 95 6.18 5.09 1.71
N LEU A 96 5.78 5.53 2.91
CA LEU A 96 5.44 4.66 4.03
C LEU A 96 4.23 3.74 3.74
N ARG A 97 3.26 4.23 2.95
CA ARG A 97 2.04 3.48 2.58
C ARG A 97 2.27 2.43 1.49
N LEU A 98 3.42 2.45 0.81
CA LEU A 98 3.82 1.38 -0.12
C LEU A 98 3.83 0.02 0.57
N ALA A 99 4.11 -0.03 1.87
CA ALA A 99 3.99 -1.25 2.66
C ALA A 99 2.60 -1.89 2.54
N SER A 100 1.52 -1.11 2.64
CA SER A 100 0.15 -1.63 2.46
C SER A 100 -0.03 -2.22 1.06
N GLY A 101 0.50 -1.56 0.03
CA GLY A 101 0.47 -2.06 -1.35
C GLY A 101 1.18 -3.41 -1.50
N ILE A 102 2.35 -3.58 -0.89
CA ILE A 102 3.10 -4.84 -0.87
C ILE A 102 2.28 -5.94 -0.19
N TRP A 103 1.74 -5.69 1.00
CA TRP A 103 0.96 -6.70 1.74
C TRP A 103 -0.33 -7.09 1.02
N VAL A 104 -1.02 -6.13 0.38
CA VAL A 104 -2.19 -6.43 -0.45
C VAL A 104 -1.79 -7.28 -1.66
N ALA A 105 -0.68 -6.95 -2.34
CA ALA A 105 -0.20 -7.74 -3.47
C ALA A 105 0.15 -9.18 -3.06
N LEU A 106 0.83 -9.36 -1.91
CA LEU A 106 1.15 -10.67 -1.34
C LEU A 106 -0.12 -11.46 -0.99
N ALA A 107 -1.12 -10.82 -0.38
CA ALA A 107 -2.39 -11.46 -0.05
C ALA A 107 -3.13 -11.94 -1.31
N LEU A 108 -3.21 -11.08 -2.35
CA LEU A 108 -3.82 -11.42 -3.62
C LEU A 108 -3.07 -12.55 -4.34
N MET A 109 -1.74 -12.53 -4.31
CA MET A 109 -0.90 -13.59 -4.86
C MET A 109 -1.12 -14.91 -4.11
N GLY A 110 -1.16 -14.88 -2.78
CA GLY A 110 -1.43 -16.06 -1.96
C GLY A 110 -2.81 -16.66 -2.25
N LEU A 111 -3.85 -15.83 -2.37
CA LEU A 111 -5.20 -16.28 -2.75
C LEU A 111 -5.23 -16.89 -4.15
N TYR A 112 -4.47 -16.34 -5.10
CA TYR A 112 -4.40 -16.88 -6.46
C TYR A 112 -3.76 -18.27 -6.51
N TYR A 113 -2.74 -18.53 -5.68
CA TYR A 113 -2.03 -19.82 -5.65
C TYR A 113 -2.62 -20.84 -4.66
N ALA A 114 -3.55 -20.44 -3.80
CA ALA A 114 -4.19 -21.34 -2.83
C ALA A 114 -5.31 -22.20 -3.44
N GLY A 115 -5.83 -21.80 -4.60
CA GLY A 115 -6.80 -22.59 -5.39
C GLY A 115 -6.13 -23.53 -6.38
#